data_AF-A0AAD5MMF2-F1
#
_entry.id   AF-A0AAD5MMF2-F1
#
_cell.length_a   1.000
_cell.length_b   1.000
_cell.length_c   1.000
_cell.angle_alpha   90.00
_cell.angle_beta   90.00
_cell.angle_gamma   90.00
#
_symmetry.space_group_name_H-M   'P 1'
#
loop_
_entity.id
_entity.type
_entity.pdbx_description
1 polymer ?
#
loop_
_entity_poly.entity_id
_entity_poly.type
_entity_poly.pdbx_seq_one_letter_code
_entity_poly.pdbx_strand_id
1 'polypeptide(L)'
;MEKRREEHQKVLLGPTPSKASQSAVFSHASLLAPKKESLEIARTAGVLREATRVLLHGNGLDESERLPVGLDIASLQKLLPDVEVERIVENFTPFLGRIRAGATIFISLNMETRLNHYGVSLSQLMMTLNQLTAFLDASSVYGSTECEANQLRLFRQGKLNYTDLSYTKENLPQGNQERDCRSVLSSSQRRCFVAGDERNNEQPGLTVIHTILLREHNRIAAQLQRINDFWTDEQLYQEARRINIAKLQHVVFKEWLPIVLGCEAMAKYDLMPKKSGYYHGYDEHCDPAISQEMSTAAFRFGHTLIRAKFPRMNDAFQNMSDPVDLKVG
;
A
#
# COMPACT_ATOMS: atom_id res chain seq x y z
N MET A 1 -20.23 -32.06 20.10
CA MET A 1 -19.76 -31.47 18.81
C MET A 1 -20.43 -30.13 18.50
N GLU A 2 -21.68 -29.88 18.92
CA GLU A 2 -22.34 -28.56 18.78
C GLU A 2 -21.61 -27.40 19.47
N LYS A 3 -21.22 -27.56 20.75
CA LYS A 3 -20.54 -26.49 21.53
C LYS A 3 -19.24 -25.98 20.92
N ARG A 4 -18.47 -26.89 20.28
CA ARG A 4 -17.21 -26.54 19.61
C ARG A 4 -17.45 -25.79 18.29
N ARG A 5 -18.62 -25.97 17.68
CA ARG A 5 -19.07 -25.29 16.46
C ARG A 5 -19.55 -23.87 16.78
N GLU A 6 -20.24 -23.69 17.91
CA GLU A 6 -20.65 -22.37 18.41
C GLU A 6 -19.47 -21.52 18.90
N GLU A 7 -18.45 -22.12 19.52
CA GLU A 7 -17.21 -21.42 19.90
C GLU A 7 -16.40 -20.98 18.66
N HIS A 8 -16.31 -21.80 17.61
CA HIS A 8 -15.69 -21.42 16.34
C HIS A 8 -16.41 -20.26 15.64
N GLN A 9 -17.74 -20.19 15.78
CA GLN A 9 -18.54 -19.12 15.19
C GLN A 9 -18.41 -17.80 15.96
N LYS A 10 -18.14 -17.84 17.27
CA LYS A 10 -17.79 -16.68 18.09
C LYS A 10 -16.37 -16.16 17.88
N VAL A 11 -15.44 -16.97 17.39
CA VAL A 11 -14.06 -16.53 17.07
C VAL A 11 -13.98 -15.81 15.72
N LEU A 12 -14.89 -16.15 14.79
CA LEU A 12 -15.00 -15.48 13.47
C LEU A 12 -15.74 -14.13 13.53
N LEU A 13 -16.56 -13.93 14.56
CA LEU A 13 -17.20 -12.66 14.87
C LEU A 13 -16.43 -12.07 16.06
N GLY A 14 -15.41 -11.25 15.77
CA GLY A 14 -14.69 -10.49 16.79
C GLY A 14 -15.66 -9.76 17.75
N PRO A 15 -15.19 -9.35 18.94
CA PRO A 15 -16.06 -8.82 20.00
C PRO A 15 -16.98 -7.73 19.43
N THR A 16 -18.30 -7.90 19.60
CA THR A 16 -19.27 -6.87 19.26
C THR A 16 -18.91 -5.61 20.04
N PRO A 17 -18.52 -4.51 19.37
CA PRO A 17 -18.07 -3.32 20.07
C PRO A 17 -19.23 -2.74 20.87
N SER A 18 -18.98 -2.41 22.13
CA SER A 18 -19.93 -1.59 22.89
C SER A 18 -20.17 -0.27 22.12
N LYS A 19 -21.38 0.27 22.19
CA LYS A 19 -21.77 1.54 21.51
C LYS A 19 -20.85 2.74 21.82
N ALA A 20 -19.92 2.62 22.77
CA ALA A 20 -19.00 3.66 23.21
C ALA A 20 -17.64 3.70 22.47
N SER A 21 -17.33 2.79 21.52
CA SER A 21 -16.00 2.73 20.88
C SER A 21 -15.96 2.97 19.37
N GLN A 22 -16.87 3.78 18.83
CA GLN A 22 -16.77 4.24 17.44
C GLN A 22 -15.70 5.32 17.31
N SER A 23 -14.43 4.92 17.42
CA SER A 23 -13.30 5.76 17.02
C SER A 23 -13.35 5.97 15.50
N ALA A 24 -12.98 7.17 15.03
CA ALA A 24 -12.80 7.43 13.60
C ALA A 24 -11.87 6.40 12.94
N VAL A 25 -10.88 5.89 13.69
CA VAL A 25 -9.97 4.83 13.22
C VAL A 25 -10.67 3.48 13.11
N PHE A 26 -11.54 3.12 14.07
CA PHE A 26 -12.33 1.88 13.98
C PHE A 26 -13.32 1.92 12.81
N SER A 27 -13.97 3.08 12.61
CA SER A 27 -14.85 3.30 11.45
C SER A 27 -14.06 3.19 10.15
N HIS A 28 -12.89 3.83 10.05
CA HIS A 28 -12.02 3.72 8.88
C HIS A 28 -11.51 2.30 8.65
N ALA A 29 -11.07 1.59 9.69
CA ALA A 29 -10.61 0.21 9.59
C ALA A 29 -11.74 -0.75 9.20
N SER A 30 -12.96 -0.52 9.69
CA SER A 30 -14.15 -1.27 9.27
C SER A 30 -14.54 -0.98 7.82
N LEU A 31 -14.28 0.23 7.31
CA LEU A 31 -14.41 0.55 5.89
C LEU A 31 -13.37 -0.18 5.02
N LEU A 32 -12.24 -0.59 5.62
CA LEU A 32 -11.16 -1.35 5.00
C LEU A 32 -11.23 -2.87 5.27
N ALA A 33 -12.33 -3.36 5.84
CA ALA A 33 -12.51 -4.79 6.07
C ALA A 33 -12.68 -5.54 4.73
N PRO A 34 -11.99 -6.67 4.52
CA PRO A 34 -12.10 -7.45 3.29
C PRO A 34 -13.53 -7.92 3.03
N LYS A 35 -13.97 -7.79 1.78
CA LYS A 35 -15.28 -8.31 1.35
C LYS A 35 -15.27 -9.84 1.45
N LYS A 36 -16.44 -10.44 1.65
CA LYS A 36 -16.58 -11.90 1.82
C LYS A 36 -16.05 -12.66 0.60
N GLU A 37 -16.31 -12.14 -0.59
CA GLU A 37 -15.84 -12.66 -1.86
C GLU A 37 -14.30 -12.65 -1.95
N SER A 38 -13.66 -11.61 -1.40
CA SER A 38 -12.19 -11.50 -1.35
C SER A 38 -11.57 -12.52 -0.40
N LEU A 39 -12.23 -12.81 0.72
CA LEU A 39 -11.81 -13.85 1.65
C LEU A 39 -11.93 -15.25 1.03
N GLU A 40 -12.98 -15.50 0.24
CA GLU A 40 -13.16 -16.76 -0.50
C GLU A 40 -12.09 -16.94 -1.58
N ILE A 41 -11.79 -15.89 -2.36
CA ILE A 41 -10.70 -15.91 -3.35
C ILE A 41 -9.35 -16.17 -2.68
N ALA A 42 -9.06 -15.50 -1.55
CA ALA A 42 -7.82 -15.68 -0.82
C ALA A 42 -7.66 -17.12 -0.29
N ARG A 43 -8.75 -17.75 0.19
CA ARG A 43 -8.74 -19.16 0.61
C ARG A 43 -8.44 -20.10 -0.56
N THR A 44 -9.10 -19.91 -1.69
CA THR A 44 -8.87 -20.72 -2.90
C THR A 44 -7.44 -20.56 -3.39
N ALA A 45 -6.91 -19.34 -3.44
CA ALA A 45 -5.53 -19.08 -3.81
C ALA A 45 -4.53 -19.73 -2.82
N GLY A 46 -4.84 -19.75 -1.52
CA GLY A 46 -4.04 -20.43 -0.51
C GLY A 46 -3.98 -21.95 -0.73
N VAL A 47 -5.12 -22.59 -1.02
CA VAL A 47 -5.19 -24.03 -1.35
C VAL A 47 -4.38 -24.34 -2.60
N LEU A 48 -4.56 -23.55 -3.67
CA LEU A 48 -3.81 -23.72 -4.92
C LEU A 48 -2.30 -23.56 -4.70
N ARG A 49 -1.87 -22.57 -3.91
CA ARG A 49 -0.45 -22.36 -3.61
C ARG A 49 0.17 -23.56 -2.88
N GLU A 50 -0.50 -24.07 -1.84
CA GLU A 50 0.01 -25.23 -1.11
C GLU A 50 -0.01 -26.50 -1.96
N ALA A 51 -1.04 -26.69 -2.80
CA ALA A 51 -1.08 -27.78 -3.76
C ALA A 51 0.11 -27.72 -4.74
N THR A 52 0.38 -26.55 -5.32
CA THR A 52 1.54 -26.35 -6.20
C THR A 52 2.87 -26.57 -5.47
N ARG A 53 3.00 -26.13 -4.21
CA ARG A 53 4.19 -26.37 -3.39
C ARG A 53 4.44 -27.86 -3.16
N VAL A 54 3.38 -28.62 -2.86
CA VAL A 54 3.45 -30.08 -2.70
C VAL A 54 3.82 -30.75 -4.02
N LEU A 55 3.26 -30.30 -5.14
CA LEU A 55 3.58 -30.85 -6.45
C LEU A 55 5.02 -30.54 -6.91
N LEU A 56 5.60 -29.40 -6.51
CA LEU A 56 6.97 -29.05 -6.88
C LEU A 56 8.04 -29.70 -5.98
N HIS A 57 7.77 -29.82 -4.69
CA HIS A 57 8.80 -30.16 -3.68
C HIS A 57 8.37 -31.21 -2.64
N GLY A 58 7.17 -31.78 -2.76
CA GLY A 58 6.56 -32.60 -1.72
C GLY A 58 7.31 -33.89 -1.43
N ASN A 59 7.59 -34.12 -0.14
CA ASN A 59 8.02 -35.43 0.36
C ASN A 59 6.83 -36.40 0.36
N GLY A 60 7.01 -37.57 -0.24
CA GLY A 60 5.99 -38.62 -0.37
C GLY A 60 5.35 -38.75 -1.76
N LEU A 61 5.77 -37.92 -2.72
CA LEU A 61 5.45 -38.09 -4.14
C LEU A 61 6.67 -38.64 -4.88
N ASP A 62 6.43 -39.60 -5.78
CA ASP A 62 7.44 -40.09 -6.72
C ASP A 62 7.83 -38.98 -7.70
N GLU A 63 9.04 -39.04 -8.27
CA GLU A 63 9.53 -37.99 -9.19
C GLU A 63 8.60 -37.75 -10.40
N SER A 64 7.88 -38.78 -10.85
CA SER A 64 6.91 -38.71 -11.94
C SER A 64 5.59 -38.02 -11.56
N GLU A 65 5.29 -37.92 -10.27
CA GLU A 65 4.09 -37.25 -9.75
C GLU A 65 4.35 -35.78 -9.43
N ARG A 66 5.61 -35.34 -9.51
CA ARG A 66 6.00 -33.95 -9.28
C ARG A 66 5.88 -33.13 -10.55
N LEU A 67 5.56 -31.85 -10.38
CA LEU A 67 5.64 -30.90 -11.48
C LEU A 67 7.11 -30.66 -11.85
N PRO A 68 7.46 -30.67 -13.15
CA PRO A 68 8.82 -30.36 -13.60
C PRO A 68 9.20 -28.92 -13.22
N VAL A 69 10.45 -28.72 -12.79
CA VAL A 69 10.94 -27.41 -12.30
C VAL A 69 11.03 -26.36 -13.42
N GLY A 70 11.01 -26.79 -14.69
CA GLY A 70 10.83 -25.94 -15.87
C GLY A 70 9.46 -26.17 -16.49
N LEU A 71 8.46 -25.40 -16.07
CA LEU A 71 7.12 -25.40 -16.67
C LEU A 71 7.09 -24.46 -17.87
N ASP A 72 7.58 -24.93 -19.02
CA ASP A 72 7.34 -24.26 -20.29
C ASP A 72 5.92 -24.53 -20.81
N ILE A 73 5.46 -23.74 -21.78
CA ILE A 73 4.10 -23.86 -22.35
C ILE A 73 3.87 -25.27 -22.90
N ALA A 74 4.89 -25.86 -23.54
CA ALA A 74 4.83 -27.21 -24.09
C ALA A 74 4.64 -28.28 -23.01
N SER A 75 5.28 -28.14 -21.85
CA SER A 75 5.14 -29.06 -20.71
C SER A 75 3.78 -28.87 -20.03
N LEU A 76 3.32 -27.64 -19.86
CA LEU A 76 1.99 -27.35 -19.32
C LEU A 76 0.88 -27.89 -20.22
N GLN A 77 1.02 -27.76 -21.54
CA GLN A 77 0.06 -28.28 -22.52
C GLN A 77 -0.02 -29.80 -22.51
N LYS A 78 1.08 -30.50 -22.21
CA LYS A 78 1.10 -31.96 -22.02
C LYS A 78 0.44 -32.39 -20.71
N LEU A 79 0.60 -31.60 -19.66
CA LEU A 79 0.01 -31.89 -18.34
C LEU A 79 -1.49 -31.61 -18.29
N LEU A 80 -1.98 -30.67 -19.12
CA LEU A 80 -3.38 -30.26 -19.18
C LEU A 80 -3.90 -30.41 -20.62
N PRO A 81 -4.08 -31.65 -21.12
CA PRO A 81 -4.44 -31.89 -22.52
C PRO A 81 -5.82 -31.32 -22.90
N ASP A 82 -6.73 -31.24 -21.93
CA ASP A 82 -8.09 -30.71 -22.14
C ASP A 82 -8.16 -29.18 -22.03
N VAL A 83 -7.05 -28.53 -21.72
CA VAL A 83 -6.95 -27.08 -21.55
C VAL A 83 -6.04 -26.54 -22.65
N GLU A 84 -6.55 -25.59 -23.42
CA GLU A 84 -5.76 -24.89 -24.43
C GLU A 84 -4.85 -23.87 -23.74
N VAL A 85 -3.72 -24.35 -23.21
CA VAL A 85 -2.79 -23.61 -22.36
C VAL A 85 -2.26 -22.38 -23.09
N GLU A 86 -1.96 -22.52 -24.38
CA GLU A 86 -1.49 -21.42 -25.21
C GLU A 86 -2.54 -20.29 -25.28
N ARG A 87 -3.82 -20.61 -25.48
CA ARG A 87 -4.92 -19.62 -25.48
C ARG A 87 -5.14 -18.99 -24.11
N ILE A 88 -5.00 -19.76 -23.03
CA ILE A 88 -5.11 -19.21 -21.67
C ILE A 88 -3.96 -18.26 -21.41
N VAL A 89 -2.72 -18.69 -21.65
CA VAL A 89 -1.53 -17.86 -21.51
C VAL A 89 -1.70 -16.62 -22.36
N GLU A 90 -2.06 -16.72 -23.64
CA GLU A 90 -2.33 -15.59 -24.54
C GLU A 90 -3.44 -14.65 -24.07
N ASN A 91 -4.51 -15.14 -23.43
CA ASN A 91 -5.55 -14.29 -22.85
C ASN A 91 -5.06 -13.54 -21.59
N PHE A 92 -4.07 -14.08 -20.88
CA PHE A 92 -3.43 -13.43 -19.74
C PHE A 92 -2.15 -12.67 -20.10
N THR A 93 -1.53 -12.91 -21.26
CA THR A 93 -0.35 -12.19 -21.77
C THR A 93 -0.59 -10.67 -21.89
N PRO A 94 -1.80 -10.17 -22.23
CA PRO A 94 -2.13 -8.75 -22.12
C PRO A 94 -1.98 -8.18 -20.71
N PHE A 95 -2.22 -8.99 -19.66
CA PHE A 95 -2.03 -8.62 -18.25
C PHE A 95 -0.56 -8.75 -17.79
N LEU A 96 0.25 -9.56 -18.49
CA LEU A 96 1.66 -9.84 -18.19
C LEU A 96 2.65 -9.12 -19.12
N GLY A 97 2.14 -8.28 -20.04
CA GLY A 97 2.95 -7.44 -20.91
C GLY A 97 3.36 -8.12 -22.23
N ARG A 98 2.44 -8.16 -23.21
CA ARG A 98 2.80 -7.84 -24.60
C ARG A 98 1.73 -6.96 -25.24
N ILE A 99 2.21 -5.87 -25.83
CA ILE A 99 1.43 -4.83 -26.51
C ILE A 99 0.73 -5.44 -27.73
N ARG A 100 -0.61 -5.47 -27.72
CA ARG A 100 -1.40 -5.40 -28.96
C ARG A 100 -2.23 -4.12 -28.91
N ALA A 101 -2.14 -3.37 -30.00
CA ALA A 101 -2.81 -2.09 -30.18
C ALA A 101 -4.34 -2.28 -30.09
N GLY A 102 -4.94 -1.71 -29.05
CA GLY A 102 -6.39 -1.68 -28.85
C GLY A 102 -6.80 -1.79 -27.38
N ALA A 103 -6.87 -0.64 -26.70
CA ALA A 103 -7.57 -0.42 -25.42
C ALA A 103 -7.10 -1.20 -24.17
N THR A 104 -5.94 -0.81 -23.64
CA THR A 104 -5.64 -0.47 -22.22
C THR A 104 -4.14 -0.18 -22.21
N ILE A 105 -3.74 1.06 -21.94
CA ILE A 105 -2.31 1.41 -21.91
C ILE A 105 -1.74 0.84 -20.61
N PHE A 106 -1.18 -0.37 -20.67
CA PHE A 106 -0.23 -0.85 -19.68
C PHE A 106 1.15 -0.35 -20.10
N ILE A 107 1.66 0.68 -19.41
CA ILE A 107 3.08 1.00 -19.45
C ILE A 107 3.78 -0.11 -18.67
N SER A 108 4.55 -0.95 -19.35
CA SER A 108 5.48 -1.88 -18.69
C SER A 108 6.32 -1.07 -17.71
N LEU A 109 6.37 -1.46 -16.44
CA LEU A 109 7.09 -0.77 -15.38
C LEU A 109 8.58 -0.70 -15.76
N ASN A 110 8.98 0.41 -16.39
CA ASN A 110 10.28 0.79 -16.93
C ASN A 110 11.46 -0.19 -16.72
N MET A 111 11.77 -0.95 -17.77
CA MET A 111 13.13 -1.22 -18.21
C MET A 111 13.18 -1.12 -19.74
N GLU A 112 13.03 0.09 -20.28
CA GLU A 112 13.29 0.31 -21.70
C GLU A 112 13.93 1.69 -21.91
N THR A 113 15.23 1.78 -21.63
CA THR A 113 16.21 2.60 -22.35
C THR A 113 17.59 2.51 -21.67
N ARG A 114 18.49 1.70 -22.26
CA ARG A 114 19.99 1.70 -22.17
C ARG A 114 20.66 0.31 -22.19
N LEU A 115 20.04 -0.74 -22.73
CA LEU A 115 20.73 -2.04 -22.89
C LEU A 115 21.25 -2.34 -24.31
N ASN A 116 21.02 -1.47 -25.30
CA ASN A 116 21.53 -1.70 -26.67
C ASN A 116 23.02 -1.38 -26.89
N HIS A 117 23.72 -0.85 -25.87
CA HIS A 117 25.14 -0.51 -26.02
C HIS A 117 26.14 -1.58 -25.51
N TYR A 118 25.66 -2.67 -24.91
CA TYR A 118 26.54 -3.66 -24.25
C TYR A 118 26.27 -5.14 -24.59
N GLY A 119 25.43 -5.47 -25.57
CA GLY A 119 25.31 -6.85 -26.06
C GLY A 119 24.90 -7.89 -25.02
N VAL A 120 23.95 -7.55 -24.14
CA VAL A 120 23.43 -8.48 -23.11
C VAL A 120 22.29 -9.33 -23.70
N SER A 121 22.41 -10.65 -23.55
CA SER A 121 21.45 -11.68 -23.97
C SER A 121 20.08 -11.54 -23.27
N LEU A 122 19.01 -11.86 -23.99
CA LEU A 122 17.58 -11.91 -23.58
C LEU A 122 17.24 -12.97 -22.50
N SER A 123 18.20 -13.39 -21.67
CA SER A 123 17.99 -14.35 -20.57
C SER A 123 18.01 -13.70 -19.18
N GLN A 124 17.89 -12.37 -19.09
CA GLN A 124 17.79 -11.67 -17.81
C GLN A 124 16.33 -11.61 -17.39
N LEU A 125 16.00 -12.22 -16.24
CA LEU A 125 14.70 -12.09 -15.58
C LEU A 125 14.27 -10.61 -15.60
N MET A 126 13.11 -10.30 -16.20
CA MET A 126 12.56 -8.94 -16.15
C MET A 126 12.18 -8.64 -14.70
N MET A 127 12.97 -7.82 -14.02
CA MET A 127 12.72 -7.36 -12.65
C MET A 127 12.24 -5.91 -12.66
N THR A 128 11.18 -5.61 -11.92
CA THR A 128 10.69 -4.22 -11.79
C THR A 128 11.46 -3.47 -10.70
N LEU A 129 11.68 -2.17 -10.91
CA LEU A 129 12.40 -1.31 -9.97
C LEU A 129 11.44 -0.70 -8.94
N ASN A 130 11.80 -0.76 -7.66
CA ASN A 130 11.14 0.02 -6.60
C ASN A 130 11.72 1.44 -6.57
N GLN A 131 10.89 2.44 -6.87
CA GLN A 131 11.29 3.86 -6.87
C GLN A 131 11.13 4.52 -5.49
N LEU A 132 10.57 3.80 -4.51
CA LEU A 132 10.36 4.27 -3.14
C LEU A 132 11.30 3.54 -2.16
N THR A 133 11.45 4.10 -0.96
CA THR A 133 12.07 3.36 0.14
C THR A 133 11.20 2.16 0.54
N ALA A 134 11.82 1.02 0.84
CA ALA A 134 11.10 -0.19 1.25
C ALA A 134 10.59 -0.12 2.71
N PHE A 135 11.18 0.77 3.50
CA PHE A 135 10.87 0.94 4.91
C PHE A 135 9.52 1.65 5.13
N LEU A 136 8.90 1.39 6.28
CA LEU A 136 7.77 2.20 6.76
C LEU A 136 8.27 3.51 7.38
N ASP A 137 8.84 4.38 6.56
CA ASP A 137 9.52 5.64 6.95
C ASP A 137 8.75 6.90 6.52
N ALA A 138 7.48 6.73 6.14
CA ALA A 138 6.62 7.78 5.62
C ALA A 138 7.24 8.53 4.41
N SER A 139 8.01 7.86 3.56
CA SER A 139 8.51 8.41 2.29
C SER A 139 7.39 8.95 1.39
N SER A 140 6.15 8.47 1.53
CA SER A 140 4.98 9.07 0.86
C SER A 140 4.69 10.52 1.29
N VAL A 141 5.19 10.95 2.45
CA VAL A 141 5.09 12.33 2.96
C VAL A 141 6.39 13.08 2.75
N TYR A 142 7.54 12.43 2.97
CA TYR A 142 8.86 13.08 3.01
C TYR A 142 9.67 12.96 1.72
N GLY A 143 9.23 12.18 0.73
CA GLY A 143 10.01 11.83 -0.44
C GLY A 143 10.92 10.63 -0.19
N SER A 144 11.37 10.00 -1.27
CA SER A 144 12.31 8.87 -1.25
C SER A 144 13.75 9.30 -1.56
N THR A 145 13.93 10.55 -1.99
CA THR A 145 15.24 11.16 -2.23
C THR A 145 15.42 12.44 -1.41
N GLU A 146 16.66 12.85 -1.19
CA GLU A 146 16.98 14.12 -0.52
C GLU A 146 16.44 15.33 -1.31
N CYS A 147 16.46 15.26 -2.65
CA CYS A 147 15.94 16.31 -3.51
C CYS A 147 14.43 16.52 -3.29
N GLU A 148 13.65 15.43 -3.30
CA GLU A 148 12.21 15.48 -3.01
C GLU A 148 11.94 15.99 -1.60
N ALA A 149 12.69 15.48 -0.61
CA ALA A 149 12.56 15.91 0.78
C ALA A 149 12.80 17.42 0.93
N ASN A 150 13.84 17.95 0.29
CA ASN A 150 14.17 19.36 0.31
C ASN A 150 13.09 20.22 -0.37
N GLN A 151 12.51 19.76 -1.49
CA GLN A 151 11.42 20.48 -2.16
C GLN A 151 10.14 20.57 -1.30
N LEU A 152 9.93 19.58 -0.43
CA LEU A 152 8.76 19.50 0.44
C LEU A 152 8.93 20.27 1.76
N ARG A 153 10.12 20.78 2.06
CA ARG A 153 10.42 21.52 3.29
C ARG A 153 10.15 23.02 3.14
N LEU A 154 9.70 23.63 4.24
CA LEU A 154 9.60 25.08 4.36
C LEU A 154 10.95 25.73 4.71
N PHE A 155 11.88 24.94 5.25
CA PHE A 155 13.16 25.41 5.84
C PHE A 155 12.97 26.52 6.88
N ARG A 156 11.86 26.44 7.60
CA ARG A 156 11.52 27.33 8.70
C ARG A 156 10.83 26.54 9.80
N GLN A 157 11.37 26.63 11.02
CA GLN A 157 10.81 25.99 12.23
C GLN A 157 10.67 24.45 12.10
N GLY A 158 11.48 23.82 11.25
CA GLY A 158 11.45 22.39 10.97
C GLY A 158 10.19 21.92 10.26
N LYS A 159 9.43 22.82 9.62
CA LYS A 159 8.14 22.49 9.01
C LYS A 159 8.26 22.00 7.56
N LEU A 160 7.28 21.21 7.16
CA LEU A 160 6.97 20.94 5.76
C LEU A 160 6.26 22.16 5.14
N ASN A 161 6.52 22.36 3.86
CA ASN A 161 5.85 23.37 3.04
C ASN A 161 4.36 23.05 2.91
N TYR A 162 3.51 24.07 2.83
CA TYR A 162 2.06 23.91 2.80
C TYR A 162 1.40 25.03 2.00
N THR A 163 0.12 24.86 1.68
CA THR A 163 -0.69 25.90 1.04
C THR A 163 -2.01 26.08 1.77
N ASP A 164 -2.35 27.34 2.05
CA ASP A 164 -3.65 27.70 2.59
C ASP A 164 -4.65 27.87 1.44
N LEU A 165 -5.79 27.21 1.58
CA LEU A 165 -6.94 27.35 0.69
C LEU A 165 -8.02 28.19 1.39
N SER A 166 -8.97 28.74 0.64
CA SER A 166 -9.97 29.69 1.17
C SER A 166 -10.74 29.19 2.39
N TYR A 167 -10.91 27.88 2.54
CA TYR A 167 -11.70 27.27 3.63
C TYR A 167 -10.88 26.35 4.54
N THR A 168 -9.62 26.04 4.19
CA THR A 168 -8.79 25.09 4.93
C THR A 168 -7.34 25.56 4.96
N LYS A 169 -6.70 25.49 6.12
CA LYS A 169 -5.28 25.86 6.29
C LYS A 169 -4.36 24.65 6.25
N GLU A 170 -3.08 24.86 5.97
CA GLU A 170 -2.05 23.80 5.96
C GLU A 170 -2.47 22.58 5.13
N ASN A 171 -2.89 22.81 3.88
CA ASN A 171 -3.05 21.73 2.91
C ASN A 171 -1.68 21.41 2.29
N LEU A 172 -1.60 20.29 1.58
CA LEU A 172 -0.41 19.96 0.79
C LEU A 172 -0.01 21.16 -0.12
N PRO A 173 1.30 21.36 -0.36
CA PRO A 173 1.76 22.39 -1.27
C PRO A 173 1.19 22.15 -2.69
N GLN A 174 0.93 23.21 -3.43
CA GLN A 174 0.45 23.11 -4.82
C GLN A 174 1.59 23.26 -5.84
N GLY A 175 1.63 22.37 -6.83
CA GLY A 175 2.67 22.33 -7.86
C GLY A 175 2.31 21.45 -9.04
N ASN A 176 3.28 21.17 -9.90
CA ASN A 176 3.09 20.46 -11.17
C ASN A 176 3.50 18.98 -11.07
N GLN A 177 3.02 18.27 -10.05
CA GLN A 177 3.20 16.81 -9.94
C GLN A 177 2.11 16.15 -10.81
N GLU A 178 2.48 15.78 -12.04
CA GLU A 178 1.57 15.72 -13.20
C GLU A 178 0.99 14.34 -13.56
N ARG A 179 1.25 13.25 -12.82
CA ARG A 179 0.84 11.92 -13.33
C ARG A 179 -0.64 11.58 -13.18
N ASP A 180 -1.21 11.75 -11.99
CA ASP A 180 -2.58 11.28 -11.69
C ASP A 180 -3.59 12.40 -11.43
N CYS A 181 -3.13 13.65 -11.43
CA CYS A 181 -3.99 14.78 -11.16
C CYS A 181 -4.77 15.21 -12.42
N ARG A 182 -6.09 15.12 -12.35
CA ARG A 182 -7.00 15.50 -13.45
C ARG A 182 -7.48 16.96 -13.39
N SER A 183 -6.86 17.77 -12.55
CA SER A 183 -7.29 19.16 -12.41
C SER A 183 -6.94 19.97 -13.66
N VAL A 184 -7.88 20.79 -14.13
CA VAL A 184 -7.68 21.65 -15.29
C VAL A 184 -6.74 22.80 -14.90
N LEU A 185 -5.48 22.69 -15.36
CA LEU A 185 -4.37 23.63 -15.12
C LEU A 185 -4.66 25.10 -15.52
N SER A 186 -5.75 25.36 -16.24
CA SER A 186 -6.19 26.70 -16.69
C SER A 186 -6.73 27.59 -15.56
N SER A 187 -7.14 27.02 -14.42
CA SER A 187 -7.60 27.83 -13.27
C SER A 187 -6.51 27.90 -12.19
N SER A 188 -6.00 29.11 -11.94
CA SER A 188 -5.00 29.40 -10.88
C SER A 188 -5.42 28.95 -9.47
N GLN A 189 -6.68 28.57 -9.29
CA GLN A 189 -7.28 28.13 -8.02
C GLN A 189 -7.30 26.60 -7.81
N ARG A 190 -6.90 25.78 -8.78
CA ARG A 190 -6.99 24.30 -8.68
C ARG A 190 -5.72 23.59 -9.14
N ARG A 191 -4.55 24.01 -8.68
CA ARG A 191 -3.30 23.27 -8.93
C ARG A 191 -3.27 21.96 -8.14
N CYS A 192 -2.58 20.97 -8.70
CA CYS A 192 -2.39 19.66 -8.09
C CYS A 192 -1.56 19.76 -6.82
N PHE A 193 -1.79 18.84 -5.89
CA PHE A 193 -1.02 18.79 -4.66
C PHE A 193 0.31 18.09 -4.88
N VAL A 194 1.32 18.50 -4.14
CA VAL A 194 2.65 17.88 -4.14
C VAL A 194 2.88 17.19 -2.81
N ALA A 195 3.38 15.95 -2.87
CA ALA A 195 3.77 15.16 -1.70
C ALA A 195 5.00 14.29 -2.03
N GLY A 196 5.45 13.51 -1.05
CA GLY A 196 6.56 12.57 -1.22
C GLY A 196 6.28 11.42 -2.20
N ASP A 197 5.00 11.10 -2.44
CA ASP A 197 4.56 10.16 -3.46
C ASP A 197 3.67 10.87 -4.50
N GLU A 198 3.94 10.63 -5.78
CA GLU A 198 3.27 11.30 -6.90
C GLU A 198 1.80 10.94 -7.11
N ARG A 199 1.34 9.85 -6.47
CA ARG A 199 -0.03 9.35 -6.58
C ARG A 199 -0.96 9.97 -5.55
N ASN A 200 -0.48 10.95 -4.76
CA ASN A 200 -1.26 11.63 -3.73
C ASN A 200 -2.56 12.28 -4.24
N ASN A 201 -2.68 12.52 -5.55
CA ASN A 201 -3.87 13.07 -6.21
C ASN A 201 -4.79 12.02 -6.85
N GLU A 202 -4.50 10.72 -6.75
CA GLU A 202 -5.27 9.65 -7.42
C GLU A 202 -6.74 9.63 -6.96
N GLN A 203 -6.98 9.81 -5.66
CA GLN A 203 -8.32 10.01 -5.13
C GLN A 203 -8.32 10.91 -3.89
N PRO A 204 -9.38 11.70 -3.65
CA PRO A 204 -9.41 12.71 -2.60
C PRO A 204 -9.23 12.13 -1.19
N GLY A 205 -9.64 10.88 -0.95
CA GLY A 205 -9.41 10.21 0.33
C GLY A 205 -7.91 10.02 0.62
N LEU A 206 -7.11 9.69 -0.40
CA LEU A 206 -5.66 9.58 -0.28
C LEU A 206 -5.03 10.94 -0.01
N THR A 207 -5.43 11.98 -0.74
CA THR A 207 -4.96 13.36 -0.54
C THR A 207 -5.20 13.84 0.90
N VAL A 208 -6.34 13.49 1.49
CA VAL A 208 -6.66 13.82 2.89
C VAL A 208 -5.70 13.15 3.87
N ILE A 209 -5.36 11.87 3.67
CA ILE A 209 -4.39 11.16 4.53
C ILE A 209 -3.00 11.80 4.44
N HIS A 210 -2.52 12.13 3.24
CA HIS A 210 -1.27 12.86 3.07
C HIS A 210 -1.30 14.23 3.79
N THR A 211 -2.42 14.95 3.69
CA THR A 211 -2.60 16.24 4.37
C THR A 211 -2.58 16.09 5.90
N ILE A 212 -3.22 15.05 6.46
CA ILE A 212 -3.22 14.78 7.90
C ILE A 212 -1.80 14.53 8.40
N LEU A 213 -1.02 13.71 7.69
CA LEU A 213 0.36 13.41 8.09
C LEU A 213 1.28 14.63 8.00
N LEU A 214 1.07 15.50 7.00
CA LEU A 214 1.78 16.78 6.89
C LEU A 214 1.45 17.70 8.08
N ARG A 215 0.17 17.89 8.37
CA ARG A 215 -0.27 18.73 9.50
C ARG A 215 0.26 18.19 10.83
N GLU A 216 0.28 16.87 10.99
CA GLU A 216 0.83 16.26 12.18
C GLU A 216 2.33 16.53 12.34
N HIS A 217 3.11 16.46 11.26
CA HIS A 217 4.51 16.85 11.29
C HIS A 217 4.68 18.32 11.73
N ASN A 218 3.94 19.25 11.11
CA ASN A 218 4.02 20.67 11.46
C ASN A 218 3.57 20.95 12.90
N ARG A 219 2.57 20.20 13.41
CA ARG A 219 2.12 20.26 14.79
C ARG A 219 3.22 19.78 15.76
N ILE A 220 3.90 18.67 15.45
CA ILE A 220 5.00 18.13 16.25
C ILE A 220 6.17 19.12 16.25
N ALA A 221 6.61 19.61 15.08
CA ALA A 221 7.70 20.57 14.97
C ALA A 221 7.44 21.84 15.79
N ALA A 222 6.21 22.38 15.73
CA ALA A 222 5.82 23.54 16.52
C ALA A 222 5.82 23.26 18.04
N GLN A 223 5.50 22.04 18.47
CA GLN A 223 5.59 21.65 19.88
C GLN A 223 7.04 21.47 20.33
N LEU A 224 7.87 20.81 19.52
CA LEU A 224 9.30 20.62 19.80
C LEU A 224 10.03 21.95 19.93
N GLN A 225 9.71 22.92 19.07
CA GLN A 225 10.33 24.26 19.13
C GLN A 225 9.95 25.03 20.39
N ARG A 226 8.73 24.86 20.92
CA ARG A 226 8.34 25.49 22.19
C ARG A 226 9.08 24.93 23.39
N ILE A 227 9.49 23.67 23.32
CA ILE A 227 10.20 22.97 24.39
C ILE A 227 11.72 23.19 24.25
N ASN A 228 12.21 23.24 23.01
CA ASN A 228 13.62 23.39 22.67
C ASN A 228 13.80 24.59 21.72
N ASP A 229 13.79 25.79 22.29
CA ASP A 229 13.89 27.05 21.54
C ASP A 229 15.26 27.23 20.83
N PHE A 230 16.29 26.55 21.31
CA PHE A 230 17.65 26.54 20.76
C PHE A 230 17.87 25.52 19.62
N TRP A 231 16.90 24.67 19.30
CA TRP A 231 17.05 23.71 18.20
C TRP A 231 17.03 24.38 16.83
N THR A 232 17.90 23.92 15.94
CA THR A 232 17.93 24.38 14.55
C THR A 232 16.73 23.86 13.75
N ASP A 233 16.47 24.46 12.58
CA ASP A 233 15.45 23.97 11.64
C ASP A 233 15.62 22.48 11.32
N GLU A 234 16.85 22.06 11.08
CA GLU A 234 17.18 20.67 10.75
C GLU A 234 16.86 19.71 11.90
N GLN A 235 17.24 20.08 13.13
CA GLN A 235 16.95 19.27 14.32
C GLN A 235 15.42 19.12 14.51
N LEU A 236 14.68 20.22 14.38
CA LEU A 236 13.22 20.20 14.49
C LEU A 236 12.58 19.32 13.41
N TYR A 237 13.04 19.44 12.15
CA TYR A 237 12.53 18.64 11.04
C TYR A 237 12.79 17.14 11.26
N GLN A 238 14.03 16.75 11.60
CA GLN A 238 14.39 15.34 11.76
C GLN A 238 13.69 14.70 12.96
N GLU A 239 13.57 15.39 14.10
CA GLU A 239 12.86 14.85 15.26
C GLU A 239 11.34 14.80 15.03
N ALA A 240 10.75 15.82 14.38
CA ALA A 240 9.34 15.78 13.99
C ALA A 240 9.06 14.65 13.00
N ARG A 241 9.95 14.43 12.02
CA ARG A 241 9.90 13.31 11.08
C ARG A 241 9.97 11.97 11.82
N ARG A 242 10.96 11.78 12.71
CA ARG A 242 11.13 10.55 13.48
C ARG A 242 9.88 10.21 14.30
N ILE A 243 9.29 11.18 14.99
CA ILE A 243 8.08 10.97 15.80
C ILE A 243 6.89 10.62 14.89
N ASN A 244 6.70 11.33 13.78
CA ASN A 244 5.59 11.08 12.87
C ASN A 244 5.70 9.68 12.23
N ILE A 245 6.91 9.26 11.85
CA ILE A 245 7.19 7.90 11.37
C ILE A 245 6.83 6.86 12.43
N ALA A 246 7.27 7.06 13.68
CA ALA A 246 6.95 6.14 14.77
C ALA A 246 5.44 6.03 15.00
N LYS A 247 4.69 7.13 14.89
CA LYS A 247 3.23 7.13 14.95
C LYS A 247 2.61 6.32 13.81
N LEU A 248 3.09 6.51 12.58
CA LEU A 248 2.61 5.76 11.42
C LEU A 248 2.87 4.25 11.60
N GLN A 249 4.10 3.86 11.95
CA GLN A 249 4.46 2.47 12.22
C GLN A 249 3.59 1.88 13.33
N HIS A 250 3.34 2.63 14.40
CA HIS A 250 2.47 2.16 15.48
C HIS A 250 1.05 1.89 14.97
N VAL A 251 0.44 2.81 14.23
CA VAL A 251 -0.89 2.62 13.64
C VAL A 251 -0.92 1.38 12.74
N VAL A 252 0.10 1.20 11.88
CA VAL A 252 0.20 0.06 10.98
C VAL A 252 0.26 -1.27 11.75
N PHE A 253 1.20 -1.43 12.68
CA PHE A 253 1.40 -2.70 13.39
C PHE A 253 0.37 -2.96 14.49
N LYS A 254 -0.07 -1.92 15.19
CA LYS A 254 -0.96 -2.07 16.33
C LYS A 254 -2.43 -2.14 15.93
N GLU A 255 -2.84 -1.38 14.93
CA GLU A 255 -4.26 -1.16 14.62
C GLU A 255 -4.65 -1.81 13.30
N TRP A 256 -3.85 -1.63 12.25
CA TRP A 256 -4.22 -2.08 10.91
C TRP A 256 -3.88 -3.55 10.63
N LEU A 257 -2.64 -3.97 10.84
CA LEU A 257 -2.19 -5.35 10.55
C LEU A 257 -3.02 -6.44 11.27
N PRO A 258 -3.43 -6.30 12.55
CA PRO A 258 -4.27 -7.30 13.20
C PRO A 258 -5.63 -7.50 12.53
N ILE A 259 -6.18 -6.46 11.92
CA ILE A 259 -7.47 -6.52 11.22
C ILE A 259 -7.31 -7.21 9.87
N VAL A 260 -6.18 -6.99 9.19
CA VAL A 260 -5.90 -7.55 7.87
C VAL A 260 -5.43 -9.00 7.95
N LEU A 261 -4.49 -9.31 8.85
CA LEU A 261 -3.84 -10.63 8.95
C LEU A 261 -4.53 -11.55 9.97
N GLY A 262 -5.28 -10.99 10.91
CA GLY A 262 -5.87 -11.72 12.03
C GLY A 262 -4.86 -12.02 13.15
N CYS A 263 -5.39 -12.31 14.35
CA CYS A 263 -4.57 -12.51 15.55
C CYS A 263 -3.59 -13.69 15.45
N GLU A 264 -3.95 -14.76 14.72
CA GLU A 264 -3.11 -15.95 14.56
C GLU A 264 -1.82 -15.62 13.80
N ALA A 265 -1.91 -14.93 12.66
CA ALA A 265 -0.74 -14.52 11.89
C ALA A 265 0.11 -13.50 12.67
N MET A 266 -0.53 -12.54 13.35
CA MET A 266 0.19 -11.58 14.18
C MET A 266 1.01 -12.26 15.28
N ALA A 267 0.48 -13.31 15.93
CA ALA A 267 1.18 -14.07 16.94
C ALA A 267 2.28 -14.97 16.34
N LYS A 268 2.00 -15.64 15.22
CA LYS A 268 2.95 -16.53 14.54
C LYS A 268 4.23 -15.81 14.10
N TYR A 269 4.10 -14.57 13.65
CA TYR A 269 5.21 -13.78 13.12
C TYR A 269 5.71 -12.70 14.10
N ASP A 270 5.26 -12.73 15.36
CA ASP A 270 5.62 -11.77 16.42
C ASP A 270 5.52 -10.28 16.00
N LEU A 271 4.43 -9.94 15.30
CA LEU A 271 4.24 -8.61 14.70
C LEU A 271 3.59 -7.60 15.67
N MET A 272 3.29 -8.01 16.90
CA MET A 272 2.58 -7.16 17.86
C MET A 272 3.58 -6.22 18.56
N PRO A 273 3.35 -4.89 18.54
CA PRO A 273 4.19 -3.97 19.28
C PRO A 273 4.18 -4.29 20.78
N LYS A 274 5.37 -4.21 21.41
CA LYS A 274 5.51 -4.37 22.86
C LYS A 274 4.65 -3.32 23.58
N LYS A 275 4.03 -3.72 24.69
CA LYS A 275 3.26 -2.80 25.55
C LYS A 275 4.15 -1.80 26.29
N SER A 276 5.42 -2.14 26.50
CA SER A 276 6.40 -1.33 27.21
C SER A 276 7.82 -1.72 26.82
N GLY A 277 8.77 -0.78 26.99
CA GLY A 277 10.19 -0.99 26.71
C GLY A 277 10.53 -0.90 25.22
N TYR A 278 11.77 -1.28 24.88
CA TYR A 278 12.30 -1.17 23.53
C TYR A 278 12.32 -2.53 22.81
N TYR A 279 12.19 -2.46 21.48
CA TYR A 279 12.47 -3.59 20.60
C TYR A 279 13.99 -3.64 20.35
N HIS A 280 14.58 -4.84 20.46
CA HIS A 280 16.02 -5.05 20.31
C HIS A 280 16.36 -6.11 19.25
N GLY A 281 15.37 -6.60 18.49
CA GLY A 281 15.56 -7.62 17.47
C GLY A 281 15.80 -7.04 16.08
N TYR A 282 16.50 -5.90 15.98
CA TYR A 282 16.93 -5.41 14.67
C TYR A 282 18.05 -6.34 14.17
N ASP A 283 17.91 -6.82 12.95
CA ASP A 283 18.90 -7.65 12.27
C ASP A 283 19.39 -6.91 11.02
N GLU A 284 20.68 -6.58 11.00
CA GLU A 284 21.33 -5.88 9.88
C GLU A 284 21.49 -6.76 8.64
N HIS A 285 21.38 -8.08 8.78
CA HIS A 285 21.47 -9.04 7.68
C HIS A 285 20.10 -9.34 7.04
N CYS A 286 19.02 -8.84 7.63
CA CYS A 286 17.67 -9.01 7.08
C CYS A 286 17.51 -8.12 5.84
N ASP A 287 17.19 -8.72 4.69
CA ASP A 287 16.87 -7.98 3.47
C ASP A 287 15.52 -7.24 3.65
N PRO A 288 15.50 -5.89 3.61
CA PRO A 288 14.28 -5.12 3.77
C PRO A 288 13.53 -4.92 2.45
N ALA A 289 14.02 -5.45 1.32
CA ALA A 289 13.43 -5.22 0.01
C ALA A 289 11.98 -5.75 -0.08
N ILE A 290 11.12 -4.98 -0.75
CA ILE A 290 9.76 -5.43 -1.08
C ILE A 290 9.84 -6.51 -2.16
N SER A 291 9.23 -7.66 -1.89
CA SER A 291 9.12 -8.73 -2.88
C SER A 291 8.25 -8.32 -4.07
N GLN A 292 8.53 -8.86 -5.25
CA GLN A 292 7.77 -8.54 -6.47
C GLN A 292 6.30 -8.98 -6.34
N GLU A 293 6.05 -10.12 -5.70
CA GLU A 293 4.71 -10.64 -5.46
C GLU A 293 3.91 -9.69 -4.56
N MET A 294 4.58 -9.09 -3.56
CA MET A 294 3.98 -8.11 -2.66
C MET A 294 3.58 -6.83 -3.41
N SER A 295 4.48 -6.26 -4.21
CA SER A 295 4.26 -4.99 -4.91
C SER A 295 3.30 -5.11 -6.10
N THR A 296 3.36 -6.22 -6.84
CA THR A 296 2.61 -6.39 -8.08
C THR A 296 1.23 -6.99 -7.86
N ALA A 297 1.05 -7.87 -6.88
CA ALA A 297 -0.17 -8.66 -6.72
C ALA A 297 -0.76 -8.61 -5.30
N ALA A 298 -0.04 -9.11 -4.30
CA ALA A 298 -0.63 -9.42 -2.99
C ALA A 298 -1.20 -8.17 -2.29
N PHE A 299 -0.45 -7.06 -2.27
CA PHE A 299 -0.91 -5.84 -1.60
C PHE A 299 -2.01 -5.09 -2.36
N ARG A 300 -2.33 -5.52 -3.59
CA ARG A 300 -3.48 -4.99 -4.36
C ARG A 300 -4.82 -5.56 -3.90
N PHE A 301 -4.85 -6.42 -2.88
CA PHE A 301 -6.12 -6.83 -2.25
C PHE A 301 -6.97 -5.63 -1.82
N GLY A 302 -6.34 -4.48 -1.53
CA GLY A 302 -7.00 -3.21 -1.24
C GLY A 302 -8.00 -2.76 -2.32
N HIS A 303 -7.81 -3.14 -3.58
CA HIS A 303 -8.77 -2.83 -4.65
C HIS A 303 -10.13 -3.48 -4.43
N THR A 304 -10.18 -4.59 -3.70
CA THR A 304 -11.44 -5.22 -3.31
C THR A 304 -12.21 -4.42 -2.26
N LEU A 305 -11.52 -3.56 -1.50
CA LEU A 305 -12.09 -2.72 -0.44
C LEU A 305 -12.71 -1.43 -0.99
N ILE A 306 -12.31 -1.01 -2.20
CA ILE A 306 -12.74 0.25 -2.79
C ILE A 306 -14.25 0.26 -3.00
N ARG A 307 -14.86 1.40 -2.64
CA ARG A 307 -16.26 1.72 -2.90
C ARG A 307 -16.35 2.58 -4.15
N ALA A 308 -17.42 2.42 -4.93
CA ALA A 308 -17.64 3.24 -6.12
C ALA A 308 -17.91 4.72 -5.79
N LYS A 309 -18.51 4.98 -4.62
CA LYS A 309 -18.93 6.32 -4.21
C LYS A 309 -18.36 6.66 -2.85
N PHE A 310 -17.78 7.86 -2.73
CA PHE A 310 -17.20 8.38 -1.51
C PHE A 310 -18.14 9.43 -0.88
N PRO A 311 -18.84 9.10 0.23
CA PRO A 311 -19.77 10.03 0.86
C PRO A 311 -19.02 11.19 1.53
N ARG A 312 -19.57 12.40 1.44
CA ARG A 312 -19.04 13.60 2.12
C ARG A 312 -19.99 14.00 3.23
N MET A 313 -19.50 13.97 4.46
CA MET A 313 -20.29 14.22 5.66
C MET A 313 -19.91 15.57 6.29
N ASN A 314 -20.87 16.21 6.96
CA ASN A 314 -20.63 17.36 7.82
C ASN A 314 -20.20 16.92 9.23
N ASP A 315 -19.97 17.88 10.11
CA ASP A 315 -19.53 17.65 11.50
C ASP A 315 -20.54 16.84 12.35
N ALA A 316 -21.80 16.77 11.91
CA ALA A 316 -22.85 15.96 12.53
C ALA A 316 -22.98 14.55 11.88
N PHE A 317 -22.02 14.15 11.04
CA PHE A 317 -22.02 12.88 10.29
C PHE A 317 -23.21 12.71 9.33
N GLN A 318 -23.79 13.82 8.86
CA GLN A 318 -24.86 13.83 7.87
C GLN A 318 -24.29 14.13 6.49
N ASN A 319 -24.89 13.56 5.43
CA ASN A 319 -24.45 13.84 4.07
C ASN A 319 -24.56 15.34 3.77
N MET A 320 -23.42 15.95 3.48
CA MET A 320 -23.32 17.38 3.18
C MET A 320 -23.58 17.67 1.69
N SER A 321 -23.35 16.66 0.83
CA SER A 321 -23.46 16.78 -0.62
C SER A 321 -23.50 15.39 -1.26
N ASP A 322 -23.75 15.36 -2.57
CA ASP A 322 -23.68 14.11 -3.32
C ASP A 322 -22.31 13.44 -3.17
N PRO A 323 -22.29 12.09 -3.01
CA PRO A 323 -21.05 11.33 -2.95
C PRO A 323 -20.20 11.53 -4.21
N VAL A 324 -18.88 11.60 -4.02
CA VAL A 324 -17.94 11.67 -5.14
C VAL A 324 -17.90 10.29 -5.81
N ASP A 325 -18.18 10.23 -7.11
CA ASP A 325 -18.05 9.00 -7.89
C ASP A 325 -16.59 8.78 -8.27
N LEU A 326 -16.01 7.68 -7.79
CA LEU A 326 -14.62 7.32 -8.05
C LEU A 326 -14.45 6.53 -9.36
N LYS A 327 -15.55 6.10 -10.01
CA LYS A 327 -15.50 5.35 -11.29
C LYS A 327 -15.56 6.24 -12.53
N VAL A 328 -16.08 7.46 -12.40
CA VAL A 328 -16.37 8.37 -13.53
C VAL A 328 -15.37 9.52 -13.61
N GLY A 329 -14.28 9.45 -12.84
CA GLY A 329 -13.20 10.43 -12.91
C GLY A 329 -12.37 10.26 -14.16
#